data_AF-A0A832NJE1-F1
#
_entry.id   AF-A0A832NJE1-F1
#
_cell.length_a   1.000
_cell.length_b   1.000
_cell.length_c   1.000
_cell.angle_alpha   90.00
_cell.angle_beta   90.00
_cell.angle_gamma   90.00
#
_symmetry.space_group_name_H-M   'P 1'
#
loop_
_entity.id
_entity.type
_entity.pdbx_description
1 polymer ?
#
loop_
_entity_poly.entity_id
_entity_poly.type
_entity_poly.pdbx_seq_one_letter_code
_entity_poly.pdbx_strand_id
1 'polypeptide(L)'
;MLILALSLPVRAAIQFDAFLGYDGIVPEACWFPVVFEIKNDGPGFNAAVELSPGNLNQGQTYRVKVELPTGTLKRLVVPVFSSTRGFASWNARLLDERGKLRAEQPDLRPRRQIAAGTPLLGALARSAGGAPQIRPIIPQVGELQPGSARLLPAIFPDNPLVLEGLDALYLNSERATDLNVKQVQALLAWLHAGGHLIVAVEQPSDISSSPWLKAIFPCALQGMQPLEGHPELQRWLKQPWPVNPLYAANRSPRPGRSSAAAAQTESPFETLADDLDFEKAPLQVAVGKVREGRVTLASGDLPLMVTAHRGAGRVT
;
A
#
# COMPACT_ATOMS: atom_id res chain seq x y z
N MET A 1 -12.08 51.55 -35.66
CA MET A 1 -12.84 50.42 -35.10
C MET A 1 -11.85 49.42 -34.53
N LEU A 2 -11.82 49.25 -33.21
CA LEU A 2 -10.94 48.31 -32.52
C LEU A 2 -11.77 47.07 -32.17
N ILE A 3 -11.48 45.93 -32.79
CA ILE A 3 -12.13 44.65 -32.46
C ILE A 3 -11.31 44.01 -31.33
N LEU A 4 -11.89 44.00 -30.13
CA LEU A 4 -11.36 43.29 -28.97
C LEU A 4 -11.77 41.81 -29.10
N ALA A 5 -10.83 40.94 -29.49
CA ALA A 5 -11.06 39.51 -29.48
C ALA A 5 -11.03 38.99 -28.03
N LEU A 6 -12.20 38.69 -27.46
CA LEU A 6 -12.28 37.90 -26.22
C LEU A 6 -11.88 36.46 -26.54
N SER A 7 -10.67 36.08 -26.16
CA SER A 7 -10.25 34.69 -26.05
C SER A 7 -10.93 34.04 -24.84
N LEU A 8 -12.06 33.37 -25.06
CA LEU A 8 -12.61 32.46 -24.07
C LEU A 8 -11.64 31.28 -23.92
N PRO A 9 -11.21 30.91 -22.69
CA PRO A 9 -10.41 29.70 -22.51
C PRO A 9 -11.28 28.51 -22.90
N VAL A 10 -10.82 27.75 -23.90
CA VAL A 10 -11.35 26.42 -24.20
C VAL A 10 -11.12 25.58 -22.95
N ARG A 11 -12.15 25.43 -22.12
CA ARG A 11 -12.12 24.49 -21.01
C ARG A 11 -12.09 23.10 -21.64
N ALA A 12 -11.02 22.34 -21.45
CA ALA A 12 -10.97 20.96 -21.88
C ALA A 12 -12.17 20.23 -21.26
N ALA A 13 -13.10 19.76 -22.10
CA ALA A 13 -14.33 19.13 -21.62
C ALA A 13 -14.09 17.78 -20.93
N ILE A 14 -12.90 17.20 -21.11
CA ILE A 14 -12.47 15.94 -20.51
C ILE A 14 -11.15 16.16 -19.79
N GLN A 15 -11.08 15.68 -18.54
CA GLN A 15 -9.83 15.47 -17.81
C GLN A 15 -9.63 13.96 -17.66
N PHE A 16 -8.42 13.49 -17.93
CA PHE A 16 -8.06 12.07 -17.92
C PHE A 16 -6.68 11.91 -17.30
N ASP A 17 -6.67 11.41 -16.06
CA ASP A 17 -5.45 11.18 -15.30
C ASP A 17 -5.35 9.70 -14.93
N ALA A 18 -4.15 9.15 -15.08
CA ALA A 18 -3.82 7.78 -14.69
C ALA A 18 -2.70 7.78 -13.64
N PHE A 19 -2.88 6.99 -12.58
CA PHE A 19 -1.97 6.87 -11.46
C PHE A 19 -1.52 5.41 -11.33
N LEU A 20 -0.21 5.18 -11.38
CA LEU A 20 0.39 3.85 -11.32
C LEU A 20 0.66 3.42 -9.87
N GLY A 21 0.29 2.19 -9.55
CA GLY A 21 0.69 1.52 -8.32
C GLY A 21 0.15 2.17 -7.06
N TYR A 22 0.85 1.96 -5.97
CA TYR A 22 0.49 2.45 -4.66
C TYR A 22 1.28 3.74 -4.41
N ASP A 23 0.63 4.90 -4.59
CA ASP A 23 1.30 6.21 -4.51
C ASP A 23 2.56 6.29 -5.42
N GLY A 24 2.44 5.82 -6.67
CA GLY A 24 3.56 5.82 -7.63
C GLY A 24 4.60 4.71 -7.41
N ILE A 25 4.39 3.81 -6.44
CA ILE A 25 5.24 2.64 -6.20
C ILE A 25 4.64 1.42 -6.92
N VAL A 26 5.43 0.79 -7.79
CA VAL A 26 5.04 -0.42 -8.52
C VAL A 26 5.94 -1.59 -8.11
N PRO A 27 5.40 -2.66 -7.50
CA PRO A 27 6.16 -3.88 -7.26
C PRO A 27 6.35 -4.67 -8.57
N GLU A 28 7.52 -5.29 -8.74
CA GLU A 28 7.82 -6.24 -9.81
C GLU A 28 7.23 -7.62 -9.49
N ALA A 29 6.82 -8.35 -10.53
CA ALA A 29 6.27 -9.71 -10.46
C ALA A 29 5.01 -9.84 -9.59
N CYS A 30 4.26 -8.74 -9.46
CA CYS A 30 3.03 -8.68 -8.68
C CYS A 30 1.92 -7.95 -9.43
N TRP A 31 0.68 -8.19 -9.01
CA TRP A 31 -0.46 -7.36 -9.36
C TRP A 31 -0.41 -6.04 -8.62
N PHE A 32 -0.75 -4.96 -9.32
CA PHE A 32 -0.83 -3.61 -8.76
C PHE A 32 -2.01 -2.83 -9.37
N PRO A 33 -2.52 -1.80 -8.68
CA PRO A 33 -3.60 -0.99 -9.19
C PRO A 33 -3.09 0.07 -10.17
N VAL A 34 -3.83 0.29 -11.25
CA VAL A 34 -3.79 1.54 -12.01
C VAL A 34 -5.12 2.26 -11.83
N VAL A 35 -5.07 3.44 -11.21
CA VAL A 35 -6.25 4.25 -10.94
C VAL A 35 -6.42 5.25 -12.07
N PHE A 36 -7.61 5.31 -12.67
CA PHE A 36 -7.97 6.35 -13.62
C PHE A 36 -8.99 7.28 -12.99
N GLU A 37 -8.72 8.58 -13.04
CA GLU A 37 -9.67 9.63 -12.75
C GLU A 37 -10.11 10.30 -14.06
N ILE A 38 -11.41 10.26 -14.33
CA ILE A 38 -11.98 10.75 -15.58
C ILE A 38 -13.09 11.73 -15.26
N LYS A 39 -12.86 13.01 -15.58
CA LYS A 39 -13.88 14.04 -15.46
C LYS A 39 -14.48 14.32 -16.84
N ASN A 40 -15.81 14.30 -16.95
CA ASN A 40 -16.53 14.70 -18.15
C ASN A 40 -17.43 15.91 -17.86
N ASP A 41 -16.99 17.09 -18.28
CA ASP A 41 -17.79 18.33 -18.26
C ASP A 41 -18.51 18.58 -19.61
N GLY A 42 -18.35 17.69 -20.60
CA GLY A 42 -18.97 17.76 -21.93
C GLY A 42 -20.18 16.83 -22.10
N PRO A 43 -20.64 16.62 -23.35
CA PRO A 43 -21.71 15.67 -23.66
C PRO A 43 -21.39 14.25 -23.16
N GLY A 44 -22.42 13.54 -22.67
CA GLY A 44 -22.28 12.16 -22.23
C GLY A 44 -21.93 11.21 -23.39
N PHE A 45 -21.07 10.23 -23.13
CA PHE A 45 -20.71 9.19 -24.10
C PHE A 45 -20.18 7.94 -23.40
N ASN A 46 -20.22 6.80 -24.08
CA ASN A 46 -19.50 5.61 -23.65
C ASN A 46 -18.07 5.64 -24.17
N ALA A 47 -17.15 5.17 -23.35
CA ALA A 47 -15.73 5.17 -23.62
C ALA A 47 -15.10 3.81 -23.31
N ALA A 48 -13.89 3.62 -23.80
CA ALA A 48 -12.98 2.57 -23.38
C ALA A 48 -11.71 3.21 -22.84
N VAL A 49 -11.36 2.89 -21.59
CA VAL A 49 -10.03 3.13 -21.06
C VAL A 49 -9.13 2.01 -21.56
N GLU A 50 -8.03 2.38 -22.18
CA GLU A 50 -6.99 1.47 -22.62
C GLU A 50 -5.68 1.78 -21.90
N LEU A 51 -5.03 0.75 -21.39
CA LEU A 51 -3.68 0.82 -20.86
C LEU A 51 -2.82 -0.18 -21.62
N SER A 52 -1.87 0.32 -22.41
CA SER A 52 -0.93 -0.54 -23.14
C SER A 52 0.46 -0.43 -22.50
N PRO A 53 1.29 -1.49 -22.57
CA PRO A 53 2.69 -1.37 -22.19
C PRO A 53 3.42 -0.38 -23.12
N GLY A 54 4.49 0.23 -22.62
CA GLY A 54 5.48 0.92 -23.45
C GLY A 54 6.34 -0.07 -24.26
N ASN A 55 7.12 0.43 -25.21
CA ASN A 55 7.84 -0.40 -26.19
C ASN A 55 8.79 -1.44 -25.57
N LEU A 56 9.36 -1.16 -24.40
CA LEU A 56 10.29 -2.04 -23.69
C LEU A 56 9.60 -2.91 -22.63
N ASN A 57 8.29 -2.74 -22.45
CA ASN A 57 7.48 -3.48 -21.50
C ASN A 57 6.74 -4.59 -22.24
N GLN A 58 6.91 -5.85 -21.82
CA GLN A 58 6.31 -7.02 -22.48
C GLN A 58 4.90 -7.34 -21.95
N GLY A 59 4.23 -6.35 -21.35
CA GLY A 59 2.92 -6.49 -20.74
C GLY A 59 1.77 -6.70 -21.73
N GLN A 60 0.58 -6.83 -21.17
CA GLN A 60 -0.67 -6.92 -21.95
C GLN A 60 -1.35 -5.56 -22.04
N THR A 61 -2.16 -5.37 -23.09
CA THR A 61 -3.06 -4.22 -23.19
C THR A 61 -4.34 -4.52 -22.44
N TYR A 62 -4.66 -3.67 -21.46
CA TYR A 62 -5.89 -3.74 -20.67
C TYR A 62 -6.91 -2.78 -21.26
N ARG A 63 -8.16 -3.21 -21.40
CA ARG A 63 -9.24 -2.36 -21.92
C ARG A 63 -10.51 -2.52 -21.08
N VAL A 64 -11.04 -1.40 -20.58
CA VAL A 64 -12.23 -1.36 -19.72
C VAL A 64 -13.25 -0.39 -20.29
N LYS A 65 -14.49 -0.84 -20.49
CA LYS A 65 -15.59 0.01 -20.92
C LYS A 65 -16.09 0.85 -19.75
N VAL A 66 -16.35 2.13 -19.99
CA VAL A 66 -16.87 3.07 -19.00
C VAL A 66 -17.89 4.01 -19.64
N GLU A 67 -19.05 4.14 -19.02
CA GLU A 67 -20.00 5.19 -19.38
C GLU A 67 -19.58 6.50 -18.72
N LEU A 68 -19.55 7.62 -19.45
CA LEU A 68 -19.17 8.94 -18.94
C LEU A 68 -20.30 9.93 -19.18
N PRO A 69 -21.32 10.01 -18.29
CA PRO A 69 -22.37 11.02 -18.38
C PRO A 69 -21.80 12.45 -18.20
N THR A 70 -22.56 13.45 -18.63
CA THR A 70 -22.22 14.87 -18.44
C THR A 70 -22.15 15.23 -16.96
N GLY A 71 -21.13 16.01 -16.59
CA GLY A 71 -20.92 16.51 -15.22
C GLY A 71 -20.41 15.46 -14.24
N THR A 72 -19.77 14.38 -14.72
CA THR A 72 -19.32 13.28 -13.84
C THR A 72 -17.82 13.29 -13.61
N LEU A 73 -17.41 12.84 -12.42
CA LEU A 73 -16.06 12.40 -12.10
C LEU A 73 -16.12 10.90 -11.79
N LYS A 74 -15.53 10.08 -12.66
CA LYS A 74 -15.43 8.64 -12.45
C LYS A 74 -14.03 8.24 -12.03
N ARG A 75 -13.97 7.35 -11.05
CA ARG A 75 -12.75 6.67 -10.62
C ARG A 75 -12.90 5.20 -10.90
N LEU A 76 -11.88 4.58 -11.50
CA LEU A 76 -11.84 3.14 -11.73
C LEU A 76 -10.43 2.61 -11.47
N VAL A 77 -10.37 1.42 -10.89
CA VAL A 77 -9.13 0.71 -10.59
C VAL A 77 -9.02 -0.45 -11.55
N VAL A 78 -7.94 -0.49 -12.34
CA VAL A 78 -7.62 -1.60 -13.24
C VAL A 78 -6.49 -2.42 -12.63
N PRO A 79 -6.69 -3.71 -12.35
CA PRO A 79 -5.61 -4.62 -11.98
C PRO A 79 -4.65 -4.81 -13.14
N VAL A 80 -3.36 -4.57 -12.91
CA VAL A 80 -2.31 -4.71 -13.90
C VAL A 80 -1.19 -5.54 -13.30
N PHE A 81 -0.66 -6.48 -14.08
CA PHE A 81 0.51 -7.26 -13.69
C PHE A 81 1.81 -6.59 -14.14
N SER A 82 2.77 -6.46 -13.21
CA SER A 82 4.08 -5.85 -13.46
C SER A 82 5.11 -6.90 -13.87
N SER A 83 5.26 -7.13 -15.17
CA SER A 83 6.12 -8.19 -15.72
C SER A 83 7.57 -7.77 -16.00
N THR A 84 7.88 -6.47 -16.01
CA THR A 84 9.15 -5.95 -16.54
C THR A 84 9.94 -5.23 -15.46
N ARG A 85 11.24 -5.50 -15.38
CA ARG A 85 12.17 -4.86 -14.44
C ARG A 85 12.82 -3.59 -15.01
N GLY A 86 12.95 -2.54 -14.21
CA GLY A 86 13.83 -1.38 -14.43
C GLY A 86 13.35 -0.33 -15.45
N PHE A 87 12.53 -0.71 -16.43
CA PHE A 87 12.07 0.19 -17.50
C PHE A 87 10.57 0.10 -17.75
N ALA A 88 9.79 -0.18 -16.70
CA ALA A 88 8.36 -0.32 -16.84
C ALA A 88 7.71 1.04 -17.15
N SER A 89 7.12 1.14 -18.34
CA SER A 89 6.25 2.26 -18.72
C SER A 89 4.97 1.77 -19.37
N TRP A 90 3.95 2.63 -19.37
CA TRP A 90 2.63 2.38 -19.94
C TRP A 90 2.12 3.61 -20.69
N ASN A 91 1.16 3.41 -21.59
CA ASN A 91 0.41 4.48 -22.23
C ASN A 91 -1.06 4.31 -21.88
N ALA A 92 -1.65 5.35 -21.31
CA ALA A 92 -3.08 5.40 -21.02
C ALA A 92 -3.81 6.16 -22.12
N ARG A 93 -4.92 5.61 -22.60
CA ARG A 93 -5.77 6.24 -23.62
C ARG A 93 -7.23 6.14 -23.23
N LEU A 94 -7.98 7.19 -23.54
CA LEU A 94 -9.44 7.21 -23.48
C LEU A 94 -9.99 7.27 -24.90
N LEU A 95 -10.68 6.20 -25.30
CA LEU A 95 -11.27 6.06 -26.63
C LEU A 95 -12.79 6.20 -26.53
N ASP A 96 -13.47 6.79 -27.51
CA ASP A 96 -14.93 6.70 -27.61
C ASP A 96 -15.39 5.37 -28.22
N GLU A 97 -16.71 5.14 -28.30
CA GLU A 97 -17.29 3.90 -28.88
C GLU A 97 -16.84 3.62 -30.32
N ARG A 98 -16.44 4.64 -31.07
CA ARG A 98 -15.96 4.50 -32.46
C ARG A 98 -14.45 4.27 -32.52
N GLY A 99 -13.79 4.14 -31.37
CA GLY A 99 -12.33 3.98 -31.26
C GLY A 99 -11.56 5.27 -31.45
N LYS A 100 -12.21 6.44 -31.47
CA LYS A 100 -11.51 7.72 -31.61
C LYS A 100 -10.90 8.15 -30.27
N LEU A 101 -9.64 8.58 -30.31
CA LEU A 101 -8.94 9.10 -29.14
C LEU A 101 -9.60 10.40 -28.63
N ARG A 102 -9.90 10.43 -27.32
CA ARG A 102 -10.49 11.57 -26.62
C ARG A 102 -9.51 12.23 -25.65
N ALA A 103 -8.63 11.45 -25.05
CA ALA A 103 -7.53 11.91 -24.20
C ALA A 103 -6.46 10.81 -24.10
N GLU A 104 -5.23 11.19 -23.77
CA GLU A 104 -4.15 10.24 -23.49
C GLU A 104 -3.15 10.77 -22.47
N GLN A 105 -2.46 9.85 -21.82
CA GLN A 105 -1.30 10.10 -20.98
C GLN A 105 -0.20 9.10 -21.37
N PRO A 106 0.75 9.52 -22.23
CA PRO A 106 1.82 8.66 -22.71
C PRO A 106 2.97 8.53 -21.71
N ASP A 107 3.78 7.48 -21.87
CA ASP A 107 5.01 7.20 -21.10
C ASP A 107 4.85 7.37 -19.57
N LEU A 108 3.75 6.84 -19.05
CA LEU A 108 3.50 6.72 -17.62
C LEU A 108 4.58 5.83 -17.01
N ARG A 109 5.36 6.38 -16.08
CA ARG A 109 6.41 5.68 -15.35
C ARG A 109 6.15 5.70 -13.85
N PRO A 110 6.46 4.61 -13.13
CA PRO A 110 6.38 4.61 -11.69
C PRO A 110 7.41 5.59 -11.13
N ARG A 111 7.06 6.28 -10.04
CA ARG A 111 8.00 7.10 -9.27
C ARG A 111 9.11 6.21 -8.69
N ARG A 112 8.75 4.98 -8.32
CA ARG A 112 9.66 3.97 -7.82
C ARG A 112 9.19 2.58 -8.23
N GLN A 113 10.10 1.80 -8.79
CA GLN A 113 9.89 0.37 -8.98
C GLN A 113 10.59 -0.39 -7.85
N ILE A 114 9.89 -1.37 -7.28
CA ILE A 114 10.41 -2.23 -6.22
C ILE A 114 10.64 -3.63 -6.80
N ALA A 115 11.83 -4.18 -6.59
CA ALA A 115 12.21 -5.48 -7.14
C ALA A 115 11.38 -6.61 -6.53
N ALA A 116 11.23 -7.70 -7.28
CA ALA A 116 10.47 -8.86 -6.85
C ALA A 116 10.94 -9.37 -5.48
N GLY A 117 9.98 -9.65 -4.60
CA GLY A 117 10.21 -10.04 -3.21
C GLY A 117 10.48 -8.88 -2.26
N THR A 118 10.71 -7.65 -2.72
CA THR A 118 11.03 -6.53 -1.81
C THR A 118 9.83 -5.97 -1.05
N PRO A 119 9.86 -5.89 0.32
CA PRO A 119 8.70 -5.56 1.12
C PRO A 119 8.05 -4.27 0.71
N LEU A 120 6.75 -4.32 0.48
CA LEU A 120 5.91 -3.16 0.27
C LEU A 120 4.77 -3.14 1.29
N LEU A 121 4.78 -2.09 2.11
CA LEU A 121 3.72 -1.78 3.06
C LEU A 121 2.73 -0.81 2.41
N GLY A 122 1.43 -1.13 2.44
CA GLY A 122 0.38 -0.14 2.25
C GLY A 122 0.04 0.52 3.59
N ALA A 123 -0.30 1.82 3.61
CA ALA A 123 -0.60 2.52 4.85
C ALA A 123 -1.85 3.40 4.76
N LEU A 124 -2.91 3.01 5.48
CA LEU A 124 -4.09 3.83 5.79
C LEU A 124 -3.86 4.53 7.13
N ALA A 125 -3.12 5.65 7.09
CA ALA A 125 -2.80 6.44 8.28
C ALA A 125 -3.86 7.50 8.62
N ARG A 126 -3.89 7.93 9.88
CA ARG A 126 -4.75 9.02 10.34
C ARG A 126 -4.44 10.35 9.63
N SER A 127 -3.16 10.66 9.44
CA SER A 127 -2.71 11.90 8.80
C SER A 127 -1.68 11.62 7.72
N ALA A 128 -1.37 12.63 6.90
CA ALA A 128 -0.35 12.51 5.86
C ALA A 128 1.04 12.14 6.43
N GLY A 129 1.39 12.66 7.60
CA GLY A 129 2.64 12.37 8.29
C GLY A 129 2.62 11.09 9.14
N GLY A 130 1.46 10.44 9.29
CA GLY A 130 1.31 9.23 10.12
C GLY A 130 1.60 7.92 9.38
N ALA A 131 1.92 7.97 8.08
CA ALA A 131 2.27 6.77 7.32
C ALA A 131 3.66 6.27 7.75
N PRO A 132 3.81 4.97 8.11
CA PRO A 132 5.10 4.43 8.53
C PRO A 132 6.19 4.70 7.50
N GLN A 133 7.34 5.20 7.96
CA GLN A 133 8.53 5.38 7.13
C GLN A 133 9.50 4.23 7.40
N ILE A 134 9.94 3.55 6.34
CA ILE A 134 10.89 2.44 6.48
C ILE A 134 12.30 2.98 6.32
N ARG A 135 13.14 2.73 7.32
CA ARG A 135 14.56 3.11 7.26
C ARG A 135 15.26 2.33 6.13
N PRO A 136 16.18 2.97 5.39
CA PRO A 136 16.98 2.28 4.39
C PRO A 136 17.76 1.11 4.98
N ILE A 137 17.89 0.03 4.22
CA ILE A 137 18.67 -1.17 4.54
C ILE A 137 19.84 -1.33 3.57
N ILE A 138 20.80 -2.20 3.89
CA ILE A 138 21.88 -2.56 2.97
C ILE A 138 21.40 -3.74 2.10
N PRO A 139 21.70 -3.76 0.78
CA PRO A 139 22.43 -2.75 0.01
C PRO A 139 21.55 -1.56 -0.39
N GLN A 140 22.13 -0.36 -0.45
CA GLN A 140 21.44 0.91 -0.81
C GLN A 140 21.11 1.03 -2.30
N VAL A 141 20.60 -0.05 -2.92
CA VAL A 141 20.06 -0.05 -4.28
C VAL A 141 18.57 0.24 -4.20
N GLY A 142 18.10 1.29 -4.88
CA GLY A 142 16.73 1.82 -4.72
C GLY A 142 15.61 0.78 -4.92
N GLU A 143 15.75 -0.14 -5.88
CA GLU A 143 14.77 -1.22 -6.13
C GLU A 143 14.72 -2.26 -5.00
N LEU A 144 15.81 -2.45 -4.27
CA LEU A 144 15.94 -3.43 -3.18
C LEU A 144 15.60 -2.84 -1.81
N GLN A 145 15.29 -1.54 -1.75
CA GLN A 145 14.82 -0.91 -0.53
C GLN A 145 13.34 -1.27 -0.31
N PRO A 146 12.91 -1.59 0.91
CA PRO A 146 11.50 -1.67 1.26
C PRO A 146 10.75 -0.37 0.97
N GLY A 147 9.48 -0.48 0.64
CA GLY A 147 8.60 0.65 0.35
C GLY A 147 7.45 0.77 1.36
N SER A 148 7.01 1.99 1.59
CA SER A 148 5.75 2.29 2.26
C SER A 148 4.95 3.23 1.37
N ALA A 149 3.76 2.79 0.96
CA ALA A 149 2.85 3.52 0.10
C ALA A 149 1.67 4.02 0.93
N ARG A 150 1.44 5.32 0.90
CA ARG A 150 0.25 5.90 1.52
C ARG A 150 -0.98 5.57 0.69
N LEU A 151 -2.01 5.04 1.34
CA LEU A 151 -3.31 4.78 0.75
C LEU A 151 -4.33 5.73 1.36
N LEU A 152 -5.38 6.04 0.60
CA LEU A 152 -6.52 6.84 1.05
C LEU A 152 -7.79 6.01 0.92
N PRO A 153 -8.73 6.06 1.89
CA PRO A 153 -9.99 5.31 1.80
C PRO A 153 -10.74 5.54 0.48
N ALA A 154 -10.77 6.78 -0.02
CA ALA A 154 -11.47 7.14 -1.25
C ALA A 154 -10.98 6.42 -2.52
N ILE A 155 -9.73 5.95 -2.53
CA ILE A 155 -9.12 5.22 -3.66
C ILE A 155 -8.60 3.84 -3.23
N PHE A 156 -8.96 3.39 -2.03
CA PHE A 156 -8.51 2.09 -1.55
C PHE A 156 -9.11 1.00 -2.45
N PRO A 157 -8.33 0.00 -2.89
CA PRO A 157 -8.84 -0.98 -3.83
C PRO A 157 -10.00 -1.81 -3.28
N ASP A 158 -10.97 -2.10 -4.15
CA ASP A 158 -12.08 -3.01 -3.89
C ASP A 158 -11.93 -4.36 -4.62
N ASN A 159 -10.77 -4.60 -5.23
CA ASN A 159 -10.38 -5.88 -5.82
C ASN A 159 -9.19 -6.47 -5.03
N PRO A 160 -9.34 -7.66 -4.43
CA PRO A 160 -8.27 -8.28 -3.64
C PRO A 160 -7.00 -8.59 -4.45
N LEU A 161 -7.12 -8.78 -5.76
CA LEU A 161 -5.98 -9.10 -6.63
C LEU A 161 -4.93 -8.00 -6.60
N VAL A 162 -5.34 -6.73 -6.58
CA VAL A 162 -4.41 -5.59 -6.51
C VAL A 162 -3.94 -5.29 -5.10
N LEU A 163 -4.25 -6.10 -4.10
CA LEU A 163 -3.62 -6.03 -2.78
C LEU A 163 -2.47 -7.04 -2.67
N GLU A 164 -2.38 -8.02 -3.59
CA GLU A 164 -1.31 -9.04 -3.61
C GLU A 164 0.08 -8.42 -3.74
N GLY A 165 0.20 -7.25 -4.38
CA GLY A 165 1.47 -6.53 -4.44
C GLY A 165 1.91 -5.89 -3.12
N LEU A 166 1.12 -6.02 -2.04
CA LEU A 166 1.47 -5.57 -0.69
C LEU A 166 1.79 -6.77 0.19
N ASP A 167 2.94 -6.75 0.86
CA ASP A 167 3.30 -7.75 1.88
C ASP A 167 2.54 -7.54 3.19
N ALA A 168 2.25 -6.27 3.50
CA ALA A 168 1.50 -5.88 4.67
C ALA A 168 0.67 -4.62 4.43
N LEU A 169 -0.37 -4.43 5.24
CA LEU A 169 -1.19 -3.24 5.27
C LEU A 169 -1.22 -2.70 6.71
N TYR A 170 -0.71 -1.50 6.90
CA TYR A 170 -0.91 -0.73 8.12
C TYR A 170 -2.27 -0.02 8.07
N LEU A 171 -3.08 -0.25 9.09
CA LEU A 171 -4.37 0.38 9.28
C LEU A 171 -4.40 1.07 10.64
N ASN A 172 -4.51 2.40 10.65
CA ASN A 172 -4.95 3.10 11.85
C ASN A 172 -6.44 2.80 12.06
N SER A 173 -6.83 2.41 13.29
CA SER A 173 -8.17 1.91 13.59
C SER A 173 -9.29 2.90 13.24
N GLU A 174 -9.05 4.21 13.34
CA GLU A 174 -10.04 5.25 13.00
C GLU A 174 -10.47 5.15 11.52
N ARG A 175 -9.51 4.82 10.64
CA ARG A 175 -9.73 4.68 9.19
C ARG A 175 -10.52 3.43 8.80
N ALA A 176 -10.75 2.49 9.73
CA ALA A 176 -11.52 1.28 9.46
C ALA A 176 -12.98 1.59 9.10
N THR A 177 -13.52 2.70 9.59
CA THR A 177 -14.90 3.14 9.36
C THR A 177 -15.08 3.88 8.02
N ASP A 178 -13.98 4.36 7.43
CA ASP A 178 -13.98 5.05 6.13
C ASP A 178 -14.05 4.08 4.94
N LEU A 179 -13.80 2.78 5.17
CA LEU A 179 -13.82 1.76 4.12
C LEU A 179 -15.25 1.30 3.82
N ASN A 180 -15.60 1.27 2.53
CA ASN A 180 -16.88 0.72 2.10
C ASN A 180 -16.89 -0.81 2.12
N VAL A 181 -18.08 -1.40 1.99
CA VAL A 181 -18.27 -2.86 2.08
C VAL A 181 -17.42 -3.64 1.07
N LYS A 182 -17.27 -3.16 -0.17
CA LYS A 182 -16.47 -3.85 -1.19
C LYS A 182 -14.97 -3.79 -0.87
N GLN A 183 -14.50 -2.65 -0.37
CA GLN A 183 -13.12 -2.48 0.10
C GLN A 183 -12.81 -3.39 1.29
N VAL A 184 -13.73 -3.48 2.25
CA VAL A 184 -13.61 -4.40 3.39
C VAL A 184 -13.58 -5.86 2.92
N GLN A 185 -14.45 -6.23 1.97
CA GLN A 185 -14.46 -7.58 1.40
C GLN A 185 -13.14 -7.92 0.68
N ALA A 186 -12.59 -6.99 -0.11
CA ALA A 186 -11.30 -7.16 -0.76
C ALA A 186 -10.17 -7.30 0.25
N LEU A 187 -10.16 -6.46 1.30
CA LEU A 187 -9.18 -6.54 2.38
C LEU A 187 -9.23 -7.88 3.11
N LEU A 188 -10.43 -8.35 3.47
CA LEU A 188 -10.60 -9.64 4.15
C LEU A 188 -10.23 -10.82 3.24
N ALA A 189 -10.54 -10.76 1.95
CA ALA A 189 -10.12 -11.78 1.00
C ALA A 189 -8.59 -11.85 0.86
N TRP A 190 -7.92 -10.70 0.73
CA TRP A 190 -6.46 -10.62 0.73
C TRP A 190 -5.84 -11.12 2.04
N LEU A 191 -6.40 -10.72 3.19
CA LEU A 191 -5.98 -11.18 4.51
C LEU A 191 -6.10 -12.71 4.61
N HIS A 192 -7.23 -13.28 4.21
CA HIS A 192 -7.43 -14.73 4.25
C HIS A 192 -6.53 -15.50 3.26
N ALA A 193 -6.10 -14.86 2.18
CA ALA A 193 -5.20 -15.42 1.18
C ALA A 193 -3.71 -15.36 1.54
N GLY A 194 -3.34 -14.72 2.66
CA GLY A 194 -1.93 -14.64 3.10
C GLY A 194 -1.47 -13.25 3.52
N GLY A 195 -2.29 -12.22 3.33
CA GLY A 195 -1.96 -10.85 3.70
C GLY A 195 -1.66 -10.66 5.19
N HIS A 196 -0.85 -9.64 5.50
CA HIS A 196 -0.56 -9.22 6.88
C HIS A 196 -1.19 -7.87 7.18
N LEU A 197 -2.30 -7.86 7.92
CA LEU A 197 -2.91 -6.63 8.41
C LEU A 197 -2.25 -6.23 9.74
N ILE A 198 -1.72 -5.01 9.83
CA ILE A 198 -1.17 -4.43 11.06
C ILE A 198 -2.15 -3.34 11.50
N VAL A 199 -2.73 -3.48 12.69
CA VAL A 199 -3.74 -2.55 13.20
C VAL A 199 -3.14 -1.69 14.32
N ALA A 200 -2.92 -0.42 14.03
CA ALA A 200 -2.59 0.55 15.06
C ALA A 200 -3.87 1.06 15.72
N VAL A 201 -4.03 0.75 17.00
CA VAL A 201 -5.19 1.19 17.79
C VAL A 201 -5.01 2.65 18.18
N GLU A 202 -5.86 3.51 17.65
CA GLU A 202 -6.00 4.90 18.09
C GLU A 202 -6.83 4.96 19.39
N GLN A 203 -7.96 4.27 19.40
CA GLN A 203 -8.84 4.13 20.58
C GLN A 203 -9.65 2.82 20.53
N PRO A 204 -10.00 2.22 21.68
CA PRO A 204 -10.78 0.99 21.74
C PRO A 204 -12.13 1.05 21.02
N SER A 205 -12.75 2.24 20.99
CA SER A 205 -14.04 2.46 20.36
C SER A 205 -14.02 2.17 18.86
N ASP A 206 -12.94 2.47 18.15
CA ASP A 206 -12.80 2.24 16.70
C ASP A 206 -12.90 0.75 16.34
N ILE A 207 -12.32 -0.10 17.18
CA ILE A 207 -12.42 -1.55 17.02
C ILE A 207 -13.85 -1.99 17.32
N SER A 208 -14.43 -1.49 18.41
CA SER A 208 -15.76 -1.92 18.86
C SER A 208 -16.90 -1.48 17.93
N SER A 209 -16.73 -0.34 17.25
CA SER A 209 -17.71 0.29 16.35
C SER A 209 -17.62 -0.22 14.91
N SER A 210 -16.52 -0.89 14.55
CA SER A 210 -16.31 -1.52 13.25
C SER A 210 -16.55 -3.04 13.33
N PRO A 211 -17.71 -3.57 12.89
CA PRO A 211 -18.05 -4.98 13.08
C PRO A 211 -17.05 -5.93 12.42
N TRP A 212 -16.56 -5.58 11.23
CA TRP A 212 -15.59 -6.40 10.49
C TRP A 212 -14.24 -6.43 11.21
N LEU A 213 -13.78 -5.29 11.74
CA LEU A 213 -12.51 -5.20 12.44
C LEU A 213 -12.59 -5.90 13.79
N LYS A 214 -13.68 -5.69 14.55
CA LYS A 214 -13.96 -6.39 15.82
C LYS A 214 -13.90 -7.92 15.69
N ALA A 215 -14.37 -8.45 14.55
CA ALA A 215 -14.42 -9.88 14.28
C ALA A 215 -13.01 -10.47 14.06
N ILE A 216 -12.09 -9.71 13.47
CA ILE A 216 -10.72 -10.18 13.18
C ILE A 216 -9.68 -9.71 14.19
N PHE A 217 -10.01 -8.78 15.09
CA PHE A 217 -9.04 -8.22 16.04
C PHE A 217 -8.77 -9.20 17.20
N PRO A 218 -7.50 -9.49 17.58
CA PRO A 218 -7.20 -10.57 18.52
C PRO A 218 -7.49 -10.23 20.00
N CYS A 219 -7.74 -8.96 20.32
CA CYS A 219 -7.86 -8.49 21.70
C CYS A 219 -9.27 -7.95 22.01
N ALA A 220 -9.69 -8.10 23.27
CA ALA A 220 -10.82 -7.37 23.85
C ALA A 220 -10.27 -6.15 24.59
N LEU A 221 -10.26 -5.01 23.91
CA LEU A 221 -9.73 -3.75 24.45
C LEU A 221 -10.65 -3.16 25.52
N GLN A 222 -10.05 -2.55 26.53
CA GLN A 222 -10.73 -1.97 27.70
C GLN A 222 -10.43 -0.47 27.87
N GLY A 223 -9.28 -0.02 27.36
CA GLY A 223 -8.85 1.38 27.53
C GLY A 223 -7.53 1.67 26.82
N MET A 224 -7.03 2.87 27.07
CA MET A 224 -5.67 3.30 26.72
C MET A 224 -4.95 3.69 28.02
N GLN A 225 -3.65 3.48 28.08
CA GLN A 225 -2.82 3.99 29.16
C GLN A 225 -1.46 4.48 28.64
N PRO A 226 -0.83 5.47 29.29
CA PRO A 226 0.55 5.83 29.01
C PRO A 226 1.51 4.71 29.44
N LEU A 227 2.49 4.43 28.59
CA LEU A 227 3.67 3.64 28.87
C LEU A 227 4.87 4.57 28.90
N GLU A 228 5.39 4.85 30.09
CA GLU A 228 6.45 5.84 30.33
C GLU A 228 7.83 5.43 29.79
N GLY A 229 8.03 4.14 29.53
CA GLY A 229 9.29 3.62 29.01
C GLY A 229 9.09 2.33 28.23
N HIS A 230 9.76 2.22 27.09
CA HIS A 230 9.56 1.08 26.18
C HIS A 230 10.86 0.61 25.47
N PRO A 231 11.91 0.21 26.24
CA PRO A 231 13.15 -0.35 25.68
C PRO A 231 12.92 -1.65 24.90
N GLU A 232 11.82 -2.34 25.16
CA GLU A 232 11.41 -3.56 24.45
C GLU A 232 11.27 -3.33 22.94
N LEU A 233 10.77 -2.16 22.52
CA LEU A 233 10.60 -1.83 21.09
C LEU A 233 11.95 -1.71 20.37
N GLN A 234 12.93 -1.07 20.99
CA GLN A 234 14.27 -0.94 20.43
C GLN A 234 14.98 -2.28 20.38
N ARG A 235 14.88 -3.08 21.46
CA ARG A 235 15.42 -4.44 21.49
C ARG A 235 14.79 -5.34 20.43
N TRP A 236 13.47 -5.26 20.26
CA TRP A 236 12.75 -6.00 19.23
C TRP A 236 13.22 -5.62 17.83
N LEU A 237 13.40 -4.33 17.53
CA LEU A 237 13.87 -3.87 16.22
C LEU A 237 15.26 -4.41 15.85
N LYS A 238 16.11 -4.64 16.86
CA LYS A 238 17.48 -5.18 16.72
C LYS A 238 17.52 -6.70 16.59
N GLN A 239 16.40 -7.40 16.78
CA GLN A 239 16.37 -8.86 16.64
C GLN A 239 16.57 -9.29 15.18
N PRO A 240 17.17 -10.46 14.94
CA PRO A 240 17.24 -11.04 13.61
C PRO A 240 15.86 -11.21 13.01
N TRP A 241 15.72 -10.82 11.75
CA TRP A 241 14.49 -10.99 11.00
C TRP A 241 14.31 -12.47 10.65
N PRO A 242 13.09 -13.02 10.75
CA PRO A 242 12.83 -14.33 10.19
C PRO A 242 13.05 -14.26 8.68
N VAL A 243 14.06 -14.99 8.20
CA VAL A 243 14.42 -15.02 6.77
C VAL A 243 13.22 -15.60 6.02
N ASN A 244 12.56 -14.79 5.18
CA ASN A 244 11.52 -15.31 4.29
C ASN A 244 12.20 -16.30 3.31
N PRO A 245 11.81 -17.58 3.26
CA PRO A 245 12.45 -18.57 2.40
C PRO A 245 12.41 -18.20 0.92
N LEU A 246 11.37 -17.47 0.48
CA LEU A 246 11.27 -16.98 -0.91
C LEU A 246 12.38 -15.96 -1.23
N TYR A 247 12.79 -15.19 -0.23
CA TYR A 247 13.91 -14.27 -0.30
C TYR A 247 15.28 -14.96 -0.27
N ALA A 248 15.38 -16.07 0.45
CA ALA A 248 16.57 -16.92 0.48
C ALA A 248 16.76 -17.66 -0.85
N ALA A 249 15.68 -18.11 -1.49
CA ALA A 249 15.70 -18.89 -2.73
C ALA A 249 16.25 -18.12 -3.95
N ASN A 250 16.05 -16.80 -4.01
CA ASN A 250 16.62 -15.94 -5.06
C ASN A 250 18.11 -15.58 -4.83
N ARG A 251 18.71 -16.04 -3.74
CA ARG A 251 20.16 -15.90 -3.51
C ARG A 251 20.87 -17.13 -4.04
N SER A 252 21.10 -17.21 -5.36
CA SER A 252 22.14 -18.10 -5.85
C SER A 252 23.47 -17.68 -5.18
N PRO A 253 24.16 -18.56 -4.44
CA PRO A 253 25.43 -18.20 -3.82
C PRO A 253 26.44 -17.94 -4.92
N ARG A 254 26.76 -16.66 -5.19
CA ARG A 254 27.99 -16.35 -5.92
C ARG A 254 29.15 -16.64 -4.97
N PRO A 255 30.08 -17.55 -5.31
CA PRO A 255 31.24 -17.80 -4.48
C PRO A 255 32.04 -16.50 -4.34
N GLY A 256 32.25 -16.05 -3.09
CA GLY A 256 33.05 -14.87 -2.76
C GLY A 256 32.35 -13.72 -2.02
N ARG A 257 31.04 -13.80 -1.73
CA ARG A 257 30.37 -12.79 -0.87
C ARG A 257 30.64 -13.09 0.60
N SER A 258 31.28 -12.16 1.31
CA SER A 258 31.65 -12.30 2.72
C SER A 258 30.43 -12.56 3.61
N SER A 259 30.60 -13.43 4.63
CA SER A 259 29.56 -13.77 5.62
C SER A 259 28.97 -12.55 6.33
N ALA A 260 29.74 -11.47 6.47
CA ALA A 260 29.29 -10.21 7.05
C ALA A 260 28.18 -9.51 6.25
N ALA A 261 28.21 -9.59 4.91
CA ALA A 261 27.18 -8.98 4.06
C ALA A 261 25.86 -9.77 4.09
N ALA A 262 25.91 -11.08 4.39
CA ALA A 262 24.73 -11.90 4.59
C ALA A 262 24.11 -11.64 5.98
N ALA A 263 24.93 -11.54 7.03
CA ALA A 263 24.49 -11.22 8.39
C ALA A 263 23.79 -9.85 8.48
N GLN A 264 24.33 -8.82 7.81
CA GLN A 264 23.70 -7.49 7.75
C GLN A 264 22.34 -7.45 7.03
N THR A 265 22.02 -8.47 6.22
CA THR A 265 20.68 -8.57 5.61
C THR A 265 19.67 -9.32 6.48
N GLU A 266 20.12 -10.14 7.42
CA GLU A 266 19.24 -10.85 8.35
C GLU A 266 18.90 -9.98 9.57
N SER A 267 19.82 -9.10 9.98
CA SER A 267 19.63 -8.17 11.09
C SER A 267 20.02 -6.74 10.68
N PRO A 268 19.28 -6.08 9.78
CA PRO A 268 19.69 -4.79 9.20
C PRO A 268 19.76 -3.65 10.23
N PHE A 269 19.15 -3.84 11.41
CA PHE A 269 19.11 -2.84 12.47
C PHE A 269 19.88 -3.26 13.73
N GLU A 270 20.66 -4.35 13.70
CA GLU A 270 21.44 -4.83 14.86
C GLU A 270 22.34 -3.73 15.45
N THR A 271 22.97 -2.95 14.58
CA THR A 271 23.90 -1.87 14.96
C THR A 271 23.24 -0.50 15.12
N LEU A 272 21.91 -0.43 15.08
CA LEU A 272 21.19 0.83 15.25
C LEU A 272 21.44 1.38 16.66
N ALA A 273 21.86 2.64 16.76
CA ALA A 273 22.02 3.29 18.06
C ALA A 273 20.66 3.39 18.77
N ASP A 274 20.67 3.23 20.09
CA ASP A 274 19.46 3.45 20.90
C ASP A 274 19.06 4.93 20.86
N ASP A 275 17.76 5.17 20.70
CA ASP A 275 17.14 6.49 20.79
C ASP A 275 16.52 6.63 22.18
N LEU A 276 17.29 7.22 23.11
CA LEU A 276 16.87 7.38 24.50
C LEU A 276 15.74 8.40 24.67
N ASP A 277 15.62 9.36 23.74
CA ASP A 277 14.55 10.35 23.77
C ASP A 277 13.23 9.69 23.36
N PHE A 278 13.26 8.83 22.33
CA PHE A 278 12.13 7.97 22.00
C PHE A 278 11.78 7.02 23.15
N GLU A 279 12.76 6.28 23.69
CA GLU A 279 12.52 5.25 24.70
C GLU A 279 11.81 5.76 25.96
N LYS A 280 12.09 7.01 26.36
CA LYS A 280 11.54 7.67 27.55
C LYS A 280 10.31 8.53 27.26
N ALA A 281 9.93 8.69 25.99
CA ALA A 281 8.75 9.44 25.64
C ALA A 281 7.50 8.60 25.99
N PRO A 282 6.50 9.16 26.69
CA PRO A 282 5.29 8.42 27.00
C PRO A 282 4.57 7.97 25.73
N LEU A 283 4.33 6.66 25.59
CA LEU A 283 3.59 6.07 24.48
C LEU A 283 2.20 5.66 24.93
N GLN A 284 1.16 6.11 24.23
CA GLN A 284 -0.20 5.62 24.47
C GLN A 284 -0.35 4.21 23.91
N VAL A 285 -0.73 3.26 24.76
CA VAL A 285 -0.92 1.86 24.38
C VAL A 285 -2.31 1.37 24.75
N ALA A 286 -2.89 0.56 23.88
CA ALA A 286 -4.18 -0.07 24.12
C ALA A 286 -4.05 -1.20 25.14
N VAL A 287 -4.90 -1.19 26.15
CA VAL A 287 -4.97 -2.24 27.18
C VAL A 287 -6.19 -3.11 26.99
N GLY A 288 -6.06 -4.40 27.28
CA GLY A 288 -7.16 -5.33 27.17
C GLY A 288 -6.75 -6.77 27.38
N LYS A 289 -7.72 -7.67 27.21
CA LYS A 289 -7.49 -9.11 27.30
C LYS A 289 -7.22 -9.68 25.92
N VAL A 290 -6.10 -10.39 25.74
CA VAL A 290 -5.85 -11.20 24.55
C VAL A 290 -6.88 -12.32 24.50
N ARG A 291 -7.68 -12.38 23.42
CA ARG A 291 -8.68 -13.43 23.22
C ARG A 291 -8.08 -14.64 22.53
N GLU A 292 -7.16 -14.39 21.62
CA GLU A 292 -6.53 -15.38 20.76
C GLU A 292 -5.20 -14.86 20.21
N GLY A 293 -4.42 -15.74 19.58
CA GLY A 293 -3.12 -15.40 19.04
C GLY A 293 -2.00 -15.46 20.08
N ARG A 294 -0.87 -14.83 19.75
CA ARG A 294 0.35 -14.83 20.54
C ARG A 294 0.83 -13.40 20.77
N VAL A 295 1.15 -13.09 22.02
CA VAL A 295 1.90 -11.87 22.36
C VAL A 295 3.32 -12.02 21.82
N THR A 296 3.68 -11.18 20.85
CA THR A 296 5.02 -11.19 20.21
C THR A 296 5.95 -10.15 20.83
N LEU A 297 5.39 -9.14 21.49
CA LEU A 297 6.12 -8.14 22.25
C LEU A 297 5.28 -7.70 23.46
N ALA A 298 5.91 -7.56 24.62
CA ALA A 298 5.28 -7.10 25.85
C ALA A 298 6.26 -6.29 26.69
N SER A 299 5.77 -5.31 27.44
CA SER A 299 6.51 -4.63 28.50
C SER A 299 5.97 -5.09 29.86
N GLY A 300 6.72 -5.96 30.54
CA GLY A 300 6.19 -6.71 31.70
C GLY A 300 4.98 -7.56 31.29
N ASP A 301 3.87 -7.41 32.00
CA ASP A 301 2.61 -8.11 31.70
C ASP A 301 1.75 -7.42 30.64
N LEU A 302 2.19 -6.27 30.12
CA LEU A 302 1.44 -5.46 29.15
C LEU A 302 1.78 -5.86 27.71
N PRO A 303 0.85 -6.46 26.95
CA PRO A 303 1.10 -6.78 25.54
C PRO A 303 1.21 -5.52 24.68
N LEU A 304 2.28 -5.41 23.90
CA LEU A 304 2.51 -4.32 22.95
C LEU A 304 2.21 -4.73 21.50
N MET A 305 2.41 -6.01 21.17
CA MET A 305 2.10 -6.58 19.86
C MET A 305 1.47 -7.96 20.03
N VAL A 306 0.34 -8.19 19.38
CA VAL A 306 -0.41 -9.45 19.47
C VAL A 306 -0.74 -9.94 18.08
N THR A 307 -0.13 -11.05 17.67
CA THR A 307 -0.36 -11.61 16.33
C THR A 307 -1.31 -12.81 16.39
N ALA A 308 -2.34 -12.81 15.55
CA ALA A 308 -3.25 -13.94 15.35
C ALA A 308 -3.45 -14.25 13.87
N HIS A 309 -3.59 -15.54 13.56
CA HIS A 309 -3.83 -16.00 12.18
C HIS A 309 -5.29 -15.80 11.74
N ARG A 310 -5.48 -15.52 10.46
CA ARG A 310 -6.78 -15.37 9.79
C ARG A 310 -6.76 -16.10 8.46
N GLY A 311 -7.01 -17.41 8.45
CA GLY A 311 -6.76 -18.22 7.26
C GLY A 311 -5.26 -18.35 7.02
N ALA A 312 -4.78 -18.09 5.80
CA ALA A 312 -3.35 -18.12 5.49
C ALA A 312 -2.61 -16.85 5.95
N GLY A 313 -3.31 -15.73 6.17
CA GLY A 313 -2.72 -14.49 6.64
C GLY A 313 -2.77 -14.29 8.14
N ARG A 314 -2.54 -13.05 8.57
CA ARG A 314 -2.44 -12.68 9.99
C ARG A 314 -2.83 -11.22 10.25
N VAL A 315 -3.31 -10.98 11.47
CA VAL A 315 -3.50 -9.65 12.05
C VAL A 315 -2.50 -9.47 13.19
N THR A 316 -1.84 -8.32 13.25
CA THR A 316 -0.95 -7.90 14.36
C THR A 316 -1.44 -6.60 14.97
#